data_AF-A0A2I1E835-F1
#
_entry.id   AF-A0A2I1E835-F1
#
_cell.length_a   1.000
_cell.length_b   1.000
_cell.length_c   1.000
_cell.angle_alpha   90.00
_cell.angle_beta   90.00
_cell.angle_gamma   90.00
#
_symmetry.space_group_name_H-M   'P 1'
#
loop_
_entity.id
_entity.type
_entity.pdbx_description
1 polymer ?
#
loop_
_entity_poly.entity_id
_entity_poly.type
_entity_poly.pdbx_seq_one_letter_code
_entity_poly.pdbx_strand_id
1 'polypeptide(L)'
;MKQLFLSTFGQPRTGDVLFAQYVDETLKSVRTIVRGDPIPRLPPGIPLPFVGLYKHFGEELYTNNLDQDQNEFITYNAEDPNCSESVPLTQLRLKYHSGPYFGDNFNYNN
;
A
#
# COMPACT_ATOMS: atom_id res chain seq x y z
N MET A 1 16.60 -19.44 -2.87
CA MET A 1 15.98 -18.60 -3.90
C MET A 1 14.49 -18.56 -3.61
N LYS A 2 13.87 -17.39 -3.35
CA LYS A 2 12.41 -17.31 -3.17
C LYS A 2 11.75 -17.53 -4.55
N GLN A 3 10.94 -18.59 -4.70
CA GLN A 3 10.30 -18.97 -5.98
C GLN A 3 8.92 -18.33 -6.20
N LEU A 4 8.36 -17.69 -5.16
CA LEU A 4 7.06 -17.04 -5.17
C LEU A 4 7.23 -15.57 -4.78
N PHE A 5 6.59 -14.68 -5.53
CA PHE A 5 6.45 -13.26 -5.19
C PHE A 5 4.97 -12.89 -5.06
N LEU A 6 4.67 -12.00 -4.12
CA LEU A 6 3.35 -11.45 -3.88
C LEU A 6 3.32 -10.00 -4.36
N SER A 7 2.44 -9.69 -5.31
CA SER A 7 2.15 -8.32 -5.71
C SER A 7 0.72 -7.99 -5.33
N THR A 8 0.51 -6.85 -4.66
CA THR A 8 -0.80 -6.38 -4.24
C THR A 8 -1.04 -4.94 -4.68
N PHE A 9 -2.30 -4.55 -4.83
CA PHE A 9 -2.70 -3.22 -5.32
C PHE A 9 -3.65 -2.60 -4.30
N GLY A 10 -3.30 -1.44 -3.76
CA GLY A 10 -4.14 -0.76 -2.76
C GLY A 10 -4.35 -1.54 -1.45
N GLN A 11 -3.43 -2.45 -1.10
CA GLN A 11 -3.62 -3.38 0.03
C GLN A 11 -3.72 -2.63 1.38
N PRO A 12 -4.77 -2.87 2.19
CA PRO A 12 -4.89 -2.38 3.57
C PRO A 12 -3.87 -3.07 4.49
N ARG A 13 -3.58 -2.55 5.68
CA ARG A 13 -2.83 -3.31 6.68
C ARG A 13 -3.62 -4.57 7.04
N THR A 14 -2.96 -5.72 7.09
CA THR A 14 -3.64 -7.04 7.18
C THR A 14 -3.39 -7.77 8.48
N GLY A 15 -2.24 -7.57 9.12
CA GLY A 15 -1.88 -8.23 10.36
C GLY A 15 -1.03 -7.36 11.26
N ASP A 16 -0.63 -7.96 12.39
CA ASP A 16 0.24 -7.32 13.36
C ASP A 16 1.72 -7.36 12.95
N VAL A 17 2.60 -6.95 13.86
CA VAL A 17 4.05 -6.91 13.63
C VAL A 17 4.64 -8.29 13.35
N LEU A 18 4.15 -9.35 14.03
CA LEU A 18 4.67 -10.71 13.85
C LEU A 18 4.25 -11.28 12.50
N PHE A 19 3.00 -11.03 12.09
CA PHE A 19 2.54 -11.40 10.77
C PHE A 19 3.35 -10.69 9.67
N ALA A 20 3.59 -9.38 9.81
CA ALA A 20 4.35 -8.63 8.82
C ALA A 20 5.79 -9.19 8.67
N GLN A 21 6.45 -9.46 9.79
CA GLN A 21 7.79 -10.08 9.81
C GLN A 21 7.80 -11.45 9.14
N TYR A 22 6.82 -12.30 9.46
CA TYR A 22 6.73 -13.63 8.85
C TYR A 22 6.59 -13.58 7.33
N VAL A 23 5.80 -12.63 6.80
CA VAL A 23 5.64 -12.46 5.35
C VAL A 23 6.96 -11.98 4.72
N ASP A 24 7.65 -11.02 5.33
CA ASP A 24 8.93 -10.50 4.84
C ASP A 24 10.04 -11.57 4.82
N GLU A 25 10.06 -12.45 5.81
CA GLU A 25 10.99 -13.59 5.86
C GLU A 25 10.66 -14.63 4.78
N THR A 26 9.38 -14.91 4.56
CA THR A 26 8.92 -16.02 3.71
C THR A 26 8.86 -15.66 2.23
N LEU A 27 8.33 -14.48 1.88
CA LEU A 27 7.99 -14.08 0.50
C LEU A 27 8.76 -12.84 0.08
N LYS A 28 8.90 -12.64 -1.23
CA LYS A 28 9.19 -11.31 -1.77
C LYS A 28 7.84 -10.64 -2.02
N SER A 29 7.54 -9.56 -1.31
CA SER A 29 6.25 -8.88 -1.35
C SER A 29 6.41 -7.42 -1.75
N VAL A 30 5.58 -6.98 -2.71
CA VAL A 30 5.50 -5.59 -3.15
C VAL A 30 4.03 -5.18 -3.14
N ARG A 31 3.75 -3.99 -2.62
CA ARG A 31 2.42 -3.37 -2.63
C ARG A 31 2.48 -2.11 -3.48
N THR A 32 1.73 -2.09 -4.56
CA THR A 32 1.58 -0.91 -5.40
C THR A 32 0.49 -0.01 -4.83
N ILE A 33 0.83 1.25 -4.58
CA ILE A 33 -0.06 2.26 -4.02
C ILE A 33 -0.10 3.47 -4.93
N VAL A 34 -1.32 3.92 -5.09
CA VAL A 34 -1.68 5.06 -5.91
C VAL A 34 -1.93 6.26 -4.97
N ARG A 35 -1.26 7.40 -5.23
CA ARG A 35 -1.36 8.59 -4.36
C ARG A 35 -2.81 8.99 -4.12
N GLY A 36 -3.17 9.11 -2.84
CA GLY A 36 -4.50 9.52 -2.41
C GLY A 36 -5.47 8.37 -2.17
N ASP A 37 -5.05 7.11 -2.38
CA ASP A 37 -5.84 5.94 -2.01
C ASP A 37 -5.98 5.85 -0.47
N PRO A 38 -7.22 5.87 0.08
CA PRO A 38 -7.44 5.74 1.51
C PRO A 38 -7.28 4.31 2.04
N ILE A 39 -7.40 3.27 1.19
CA ILE A 39 -7.49 1.88 1.66
C ILE A 39 -6.19 1.40 2.33
N PRO A 40 -4.98 1.68 1.80
CA PRO A 40 -3.73 1.32 2.47
C PRO A 40 -3.51 2.00 3.83
N ARG A 41 -4.25 3.07 4.13
CA ARG A 41 -4.19 3.76 5.43
C ARG A 41 -4.95 3.01 6.53
N LEU A 42 -5.69 1.95 6.18
CA LEU A 42 -6.58 1.22 7.08
C LEU A 42 -6.13 -0.23 7.29
N PRO A 43 -6.30 -0.80 8.49
CA PRO A 43 -6.43 -0.09 9.77
C PRO A 43 -5.28 0.90 10.00
N PRO A 44 -5.45 1.93 10.86
CA PRO A 44 -4.41 2.91 11.13
C PRO A 44 -3.10 2.27 11.65
N GLY A 45 -1.95 2.84 11.26
CA GLY A 45 -0.62 2.42 11.72
C GLY A 45 -0.29 2.87 13.15
N ILE A 46 -1.32 3.00 13.99
CA ILE A 46 -1.21 3.34 15.41
C ILE A 46 -1.89 2.25 16.24
N PRO A 47 -1.47 2.02 17.49
CA PRO A 47 -2.12 1.05 18.35
C PRO A 47 -3.60 1.40 18.57
N LEU A 48 -4.49 0.47 18.23
CA LEU A 48 -5.92 0.57 18.49
C LEU A 48 -6.25 -0.09 19.85
N PRO A 49 -7.09 0.54 20.69
CA PRO A 49 -7.55 -0.07 21.94
C PRO A 49 -8.16 -1.45 21.68
N PHE A 50 -7.75 -2.46 22.45
CA PHE A 50 -8.25 -3.85 22.40
C PHE A 50 -7.96 -4.64 21.10
N VAL A 51 -7.46 -4.02 20.03
CA VAL A 51 -7.14 -4.68 18.75
C VAL A 51 -5.63 -4.74 18.48
N GLY A 52 -4.86 -3.78 18.99
CA GLY A 52 -3.41 -3.72 18.81
C GLY A 52 -2.95 -2.89 17.61
N LEU A 53 -1.71 -3.10 17.16
CA LEU A 53 -1.09 -2.37 16.05
C LEU A 53 -1.07 -3.24 14.81
N TYR A 54 -1.66 -2.75 13.73
CA TYR A 54 -1.51 -3.33 12.41
C TYR A 54 -0.30 -2.72 11.71
N LYS A 55 0.44 -3.54 10.95
CA LYS A 55 1.62 -3.10 10.23
C LYS A 55 1.66 -3.70 8.83
N HIS A 56 2.09 -2.89 7.87
CA HIS A 56 2.39 -3.35 6.52
C HIS A 56 3.64 -4.23 6.49
N PHE A 57 3.63 -5.21 5.59
CA PHE A 57 4.80 -5.96 5.14
C PHE A 57 5.24 -5.48 3.75
N GLY A 58 6.42 -5.92 3.32
CA GLY A 58 6.95 -5.75 1.98
C GLY A 58 7.38 -4.32 1.64
N GLU A 59 7.72 -4.13 0.37
CA GLU A 59 8.05 -2.82 -0.18
C GLU A 59 6.78 -2.12 -0.69
N GLU A 60 6.78 -0.78 -0.63
CA GLU A 60 5.73 0.04 -1.20
C GLU A 60 6.19 0.63 -2.53
N LEU A 61 5.51 0.28 -3.60
CA LEU A 61 5.71 0.82 -4.94
C LEU A 61 4.70 1.97 -5.14
N TYR A 62 5.15 3.20 -4.98
CA TYR A 62 4.29 4.38 -4.89
C TYR A 62 4.31 5.20 -6.18
N THR A 63 3.14 5.60 -6.67
CA THR A 63 3.00 6.48 -7.84
C THR A 63 2.20 7.75 -7.55
N ASN A 64 2.66 8.88 -8.08
CA ASN A 64 1.96 10.16 -8.00
C ASN A 64 0.99 10.32 -9.17
N ASN A 65 -0.26 9.94 -8.93
CA ASN A 65 -1.40 10.01 -9.84
C ASN A 65 -1.62 11.29 -10.65
N LEU A 66 -1.06 12.41 -10.20
CA LEU A 66 -1.47 13.72 -10.69
C LEU A 66 -0.62 14.19 -11.87
N ASP A 67 0.66 13.83 -11.97
CA ASP A 67 1.57 14.46 -12.95
C ASP A 67 2.78 13.60 -13.37
N GLN A 68 2.90 12.35 -12.91
CA GLN A 68 4.01 11.46 -13.31
C GLN A 68 3.62 10.56 -14.50
N ASP A 69 4.63 10.16 -15.28
CA ASP A 69 4.49 9.04 -16.20
C ASP A 69 3.90 7.87 -15.42
N GLN A 70 2.83 7.25 -15.92
CA GLN A 70 2.11 6.16 -15.24
C GLN A 70 2.99 4.91 -15.01
N ASN A 71 4.21 4.93 -15.56
CA ASN A 71 5.26 3.93 -15.40
C ASN A 71 6.33 4.32 -14.37
N GLU A 72 6.31 5.56 -13.84
CA GLU A 72 7.26 6.01 -12.83
C GLU A 72 6.72 5.69 -11.43
N PHE A 73 7.37 4.72 -10.80
CA PHE A 73 7.10 4.35 -9.43
C PHE A 73 8.36 4.55 -8.58
N ILE A 74 8.14 5.00 -7.35
CA ILE A 74 9.21 5.12 -6.35
C ILE A 74 9.01 4.00 -5.33
N THR A 75 10.06 3.23 -5.08
CA THR A 75 10.05 2.16 -4.07
C THR A 75 10.44 2.73 -2.71
N TYR A 76 9.60 2.48 -1.71
CA TYR A 76 9.82 2.81 -0.31
C TYR A 76 9.76 1.54 0.56
N ASN A 77 10.30 1.64 1.77
CA ASN A 77 10.10 0.61 2.80
C ASN A 77 8.64 0.67 3.32
N ALA A 78 8.16 -0.43 3.92
CA ALA A 78 6.89 -0.41 4.63
C ALA A 78 6.86 0.68 5.72
N GLU A 79 5.71 1.37 5.83
CA GLU A 79 5.45 2.44 6.81
C GLU A 79 6.36 3.68 6.67
N ASP A 80 6.96 3.92 5.49
CA ASP A 80 7.75 5.14 5.26
C ASP A 80 6.86 6.40 5.34
N PRO A 81 7.20 7.41 6.17
CA PRO A 81 6.38 8.60 6.30
C PRO A 81 6.33 9.47 5.03
N ASN A 82 7.19 9.23 4.04
CA ASN A 82 7.28 10.01 2.81
C ASN A 82 6.47 9.42 1.64
N CYS A 83 5.89 8.23 1.77
CA CYS A 83 5.10 7.57 0.72
C CYS A 83 3.59 7.91 0.84
N SER A 84 2.69 6.92 0.76
CA SER A 84 1.25 7.11 1.00
C SER A 84 0.91 7.70 2.38
N GLU A 85 1.76 7.51 3.38
CA GLU A 85 1.59 8.11 4.71
C GLU A 85 1.73 9.66 4.69
N SER A 86 2.49 10.21 3.74
CA SER A 86 2.72 11.66 3.59
C SER A 86 1.49 12.47 3.15
N VAL A 87 0.48 11.79 2.59
CA VAL A 87 -0.69 12.45 2.00
C VAL A 87 -1.66 12.88 3.10
N PRO A 88 -2.05 14.17 3.18
CA PRO A 88 -3.05 14.62 4.15
C PRO A 88 -4.39 13.91 3.97
N LEU A 89 -5.07 13.58 5.09
CA LEU A 89 -6.37 12.89 5.06
C LEU A 89 -7.42 13.62 4.19
N THR A 90 -7.36 14.96 4.13
CA THR A 90 -8.25 15.80 3.32
C THR A 90 -8.07 15.59 1.81
N GLN A 91 -6.95 15.02 1.37
CA GLN A 91 -6.64 14.73 -0.03
C GLN A 91 -6.94 13.27 -0.43
N LEU A 92 -7.34 12.41 0.53
CA LEU A 92 -7.65 11.02 0.23
C LEU A 92 -9.02 10.89 -0.44
N ARG A 93 -9.13 10.08 -1.50
CA ARG A 93 -10.40 9.83 -2.20
C ARG A 93 -10.45 8.39 -2.70
N LEU A 94 -11.59 7.72 -2.47
CA LEU A 94 -11.80 6.33 -2.87
C LEU A 94 -11.62 6.08 -4.38
N LYS A 95 -11.86 7.10 -5.21
CA LYS A 95 -11.63 7.00 -6.67
C LYS A 95 -10.19 6.58 -7.05
N TYR A 96 -9.21 6.88 -6.18
CA TYR A 96 -7.81 6.56 -6.43
C TYR A 96 -7.47 5.09 -6.12
N HIS A 97 -8.34 4.39 -5.39
CA HIS A 97 -8.17 2.96 -5.11
C HIS A 97 -8.35 2.09 -6.37
N SER A 98 -9.10 2.57 -7.37
CA SER A 98 -9.29 1.88 -8.64
C SER A 98 -8.13 2.07 -9.62
N GLY A 99 -7.11 2.87 -9.27
CA GLY A 99 -5.94 3.11 -10.13
C GLY A 99 -5.79 4.57 -10.58
N PRO A 100 -4.98 4.80 -11.64
CA PRO A 100 -4.35 3.79 -12.51
C PRO A 100 -3.21 3.02 -11.84
N TYR A 101 -3.12 1.72 -12.12
CA TYR A 101 -1.98 0.86 -11.79
C TYR A 101 -1.36 0.38 -13.10
N PHE A 102 -0.15 0.84 -13.42
CA PHE A 102 0.52 0.54 -14.70
C PHE A 102 -0.30 0.93 -15.94
N GLY A 103 -1.04 2.03 -15.84
CA GLY A 103 -1.90 2.55 -16.92
C GLY A 103 -3.31 1.95 -16.99
N ASP A 104 -3.60 0.91 -16.22
CA ASP A 104 -4.92 0.27 -16.18
C ASP A 104 -5.69 0.63 -14.91
N ASN A 105 -7.01 0.78 -15.03
CA ASN A 105 -7.91 0.92 -13.89
C ASN A 105 -8.54 -0.43 -13.54
N PHE A 106 -8.48 -0.81 -12.26
CA PHE A 106 -9.31 -1.88 -11.71
C PHE A 106 -10.72 -1.33 -11.46
N ASN A 107 -11.51 -1.27 -12.52
CA ASN A 107 -12.93 -0.94 -12.42
C ASN A 107 -13.70 -2.17 -11.92
N TYR A 108 -14.32 -2.05 -10.75
CA TYR A 108 -15.39 -2.96 -10.36
C TYR A 108 -16.65 -2.52 -11.11
N ASN A 109 -17.01 -3.23 -12.19
CA ASN A 109 -18.32 -3.05 -12.82
C ASN A 109 -19.38 -3.44 -11.77
N ASN A 110 -20.09 -2.45 -11.22
CA ASN A 110 -21.31 -2.67 -10.45
C ASN A 110 -22.48 -2.96 -11.40
#